data_AF-A0A4S3K5C7-F1
#
_entry.id   AF-A0A4S3K5C7-F1
#
_cell.length_a   1.000
_cell.length_b   1.000
_cell.length_c   1.000
_cell.angle_alpha   90.00
_cell.angle_beta   90.00
_cell.angle_gamma   90.00
#
_symmetry.space_group_name_H-M   'P 1'
#
loop_
_entity.id
_entity.type
_entity.pdbx_description
1 polymer ?
#
loop_
_entity_poly.entity_id
_entity_poly.type
_entity_poly.pdbx_seq_one_letter_code
_entity_poly.pdbx_strand_id
1 'polypeptide(L)'
;MSVSIYLSVTRDVRRAPRLGHTRAGEGVDELREQVIRQGRFKRRCAVCSFQFGQWNGFELHHLDGDHTNLSADNVVPICTLCHWPMHLDLVLRELPSDPGLIVYLPEVSQVEMNQLLCATAVHQMQANKADET
;
A
#
# COMPACT_ATOMS: atom_id res chain seq x y z
N MET A 1 1.48 11.89 -12.40
CA MET A 1 2.70 11.06 -12.33
C MET A 1 2.26 9.64 -12.02
N SER A 2 2.61 8.67 -12.86
CA SER A 2 2.38 7.25 -12.59
C SER A 2 3.54 6.70 -11.78
N VAL A 3 3.26 6.13 -10.62
CA VAL A 3 4.26 5.43 -9.80
C VAL A 3 4.36 4.00 -10.33
N SER A 4 5.57 3.57 -10.70
CA SER A 4 5.81 2.20 -11.16
C SER A 4 5.70 1.23 -10.00
N ILE A 5 5.09 0.06 -10.24
CA ILE A 5 5.01 -1.03 -9.28
C ILE A 5 5.89 -2.18 -9.74
N TYR A 6 6.67 -2.73 -8.81
CA TYR A 6 7.57 -3.86 -9.04
C TYR A 6 7.76 -4.62 -7.73
N LEU A 7 8.13 -5.89 -7.85
CA LEU A 7 8.51 -6.70 -6.70
C LEU A 7 9.87 -6.23 -6.18
N SER A 8 9.94 -5.82 -4.91
CA SER A 8 11.15 -5.24 -4.32
C SER A 8 11.38 -5.71 -2.88
N VAL A 9 12.66 -5.78 -2.51
CA VAL A 9 13.13 -6.06 -1.15
C VAL A 9 14.19 -5.03 -0.77
N THR A 10 14.11 -4.49 0.44
CA THR A 10 15.15 -3.61 0.99
C THR A 10 16.20 -4.43 1.72
N ARG A 11 17.44 -4.42 1.23
CA ARG A 11 18.58 -5.12 1.86
C ARG A 11 19.36 -4.26 2.85
N ASP A 12 19.31 -2.93 2.68
CA ASP A 12 19.95 -2.02 3.62
C ASP A 12 19.05 -1.83 4.84
N VAL A 13 19.42 -2.46 5.96
CA VAL A 13 18.69 -2.39 7.23
C VAL A 13 18.48 -0.97 7.74
N ARG A 14 19.32 0.00 7.34
CA ARG A 14 19.18 1.41 7.72
C ARG A 14 18.02 2.09 6.99
N ARG A 15 17.68 1.59 5.80
CA ARG A 15 16.58 2.08 4.95
C ARG A 15 15.34 1.20 5.03
N ALA A 16 15.43 0.05 5.69
CA ALA A 16 14.31 -0.88 5.78
C ALA A 16 13.12 -0.22 6.48
N PRO A 17 11.90 -0.35 5.92
CA PRO A 17 10.70 0.17 6.57
C PRO A 17 10.52 -0.49 7.94
N ARG A 18 10.04 0.26 8.93
CA ARG A 18 9.61 -0.31 10.22
C ARG A 18 8.18 -0.86 10.08
N LEU A 19 7.78 -1.74 11.00
CA LEU A 19 6.39 -2.21 11.04
C LEU A 19 5.46 -1.00 11.22
N GLY A 20 4.34 -0.98 10.48
CA GLY A 20 3.33 0.08 10.55
C GLY A 20 3.74 1.50 10.12
N HIS A 21 5.03 1.78 9.88
CA HIS A 21 5.61 3.14 9.82
C HIS A 21 5.00 4.17 8.85
N THR A 22 4.09 3.77 7.96
CA THR A 22 3.39 4.68 7.02
C THR A 22 1.85 4.64 7.14
N ARG A 23 1.32 3.89 8.12
CA ARG A 23 -0.11 3.78 8.43
C ARG A 23 -0.57 4.90 9.35
N ALA A 24 -1.89 5.13 9.39
CA ALA A 24 -2.48 6.08 10.34
C ALA A 24 -2.23 5.63 11.78
N GLY A 25 -1.92 6.58 12.68
CA GLY A 25 -1.63 6.30 14.09
C GLY A 25 -0.21 5.81 14.39
N GLU A 26 0.65 5.68 13.37
CA GLU A 26 2.01 5.15 13.49
C GLU A 26 3.07 6.27 13.44
N GLY A 27 2.72 7.47 13.93
CA GLY A 27 3.63 8.61 14.04
C GLY A 27 3.87 9.40 12.75
N VAL A 28 3.10 9.14 11.69
CA VAL A 28 3.19 9.84 10.39
C VAL A 28 1.94 10.65 10.04
N ASP A 29 1.02 10.88 10.98
CA ASP A 29 -0.27 11.51 10.71
C ASP A 29 -0.14 12.92 10.13
N GLU A 30 0.81 13.73 10.61
CA GLU A 30 1.08 15.06 10.05
C GLU A 30 1.51 14.99 8.58
N LEU A 31 2.41 14.05 8.24
CA LEU A 31 2.86 13.86 6.86
C LEU A 31 1.72 13.37 5.97
N ARG A 32 0.87 12.48 6.49
CA ARG A 32 -0.33 11.98 5.79
C ARG A 32 -1.28 13.13 5.49
N GLU A 33 -1.54 14.00 6.47
CA GLU A 33 -2.35 15.19 6.26
C GLU A 33 -1.76 16.13 5.22
N GLN A 34 -0.44 16.38 5.27
CA GLN A 34 0.25 17.21 4.28
C GLN A 34 0.07 16.66 2.86
N VAL A 35 0.31 15.36 2.66
CA VAL A 35 0.17 14.69 1.36
C VAL A 35 -1.27 14.76 0.84
N ILE A 36 -2.27 14.61 1.71
CA ILE A 36 -3.68 14.72 1.31
C ILE A 36 -4.05 16.17 0.98
N ARG A 37 -3.61 17.15 1.80
CA ARG A 37 -3.91 18.58 1.61
C ARG A 37 -3.35 19.15 0.32
N GLN A 38 -2.26 18.60 -0.22
CA GLN A 38 -1.74 18.96 -1.54
C GLN A 38 -2.76 18.78 -2.66
N GLY A 39 -3.78 17.91 -2.48
CA GLY A 39 -4.83 17.67 -3.48
C GLY A 39 -4.37 16.94 -4.76
N ARG A 40 -3.05 16.79 -4.98
CA ARG A 40 -2.46 16.22 -6.22
C ARG A 40 -2.95 14.81 -6.56
N PHE A 41 -3.30 14.02 -5.54
CA PHE A 41 -3.78 12.65 -5.71
C PHE A 41 -5.30 12.48 -5.65
N LYS A 42 -6.07 13.54 -5.37
CA LYS A 42 -7.54 13.48 -5.22
C LYS A 42 -8.02 12.35 -4.31
N ARG A 43 -7.27 12.07 -3.23
CA ARG A 43 -7.47 10.95 -2.29
C ARG A 43 -7.56 9.57 -2.98
N ARG A 44 -6.64 9.31 -3.91
CA ARG A 44 -6.51 8.04 -4.63
C ARG A 44 -5.11 7.45 -4.48
N CYS A 45 -5.02 6.13 -4.62
CA CYS A 45 -3.76 5.43 -4.74
C CYS A 45 -2.97 5.95 -5.96
N ALA A 46 -1.72 6.34 -5.75
CA ALA A 46 -0.85 6.85 -6.81
C ALA A 46 -0.45 5.79 -7.87
N VAL A 47 -0.73 4.51 -7.61
CA VAL A 47 -0.48 3.38 -8.53
C VAL A 47 -1.76 2.96 -9.24
N CYS A 48 -2.72 2.38 -8.51
CA CYS A 48 -3.92 1.77 -9.11
C CYS A 48 -5.15 2.68 -9.17
N SER A 49 -5.03 3.95 -8.73
CA SER A 49 -6.13 4.92 -8.66
C SER A 49 -7.32 4.54 -7.76
N PHE A 50 -7.19 3.50 -6.92
CA PHE A 50 -8.21 3.14 -5.92
C PHE A 50 -8.58 4.36 -5.07
N GLN A 51 -9.88 4.64 -4.97
CA GLN A 51 -10.39 5.83 -4.29
C GLN A 51 -10.52 5.55 -2.80
N PHE A 52 -9.82 6.34 -1.97
CA PHE A 52 -9.91 6.19 -0.52
C PHE A 52 -11.21 6.77 0.06
N GLY A 53 -11.86 7.72 -0.61
CA GLY A 53 -13.06 8.38 -0.05
C GLY A 53 -12.72 8.98 1.32
N GLN A 54 -13.54 8.76 2.35
CA GLN A 54 -13.24 9.17 3.74
C GLN A 54 -12.37 8.17 4.50
N TRP A 55 -12.05 7.01 3.91
CA TRP A 55 -11.24 5.99 4.54
C TRP A 55 -9.78 6.48 4.69
N ASN A 56 -9.23 6.27 5.88
CA ASN A 56 -7.87 6.67 6.24
C ASN A 56 -6.90 5.47 6.33
N GLY A 57 -7.26 4.29 5.82
CA GLY A 57 -6.38 3.12 5.83
C GLY A 57 -5.41 3.02 4.65
N PHE A 58 -5.18 4.10 3.90
CA PHE A 58 -4.09 4.16 2.93
C PHE A 58 -2.74 4.25 3.64
N GLU A 59 -1.66 3.94 2.93
CA GLU A 59 -0.27 4.00 3.39
C GLU A 59 0.49 5.09 2.62
N LEU A 60 1.64 5.53 3.13
CA LEU A 60 2.57 6.40 2.40
C LEU A 60 3.73 5.58 1.83
N HIS A 61 4.15 5.89 0.61
CA HIS A 61 5.30 5.28 -0.03
C HIS A 61 6.33 6.35 -0.40
N HIS A 62 7.60 6.12 -0.02
CA HIS A 62 8.73 7.00 -0.31
C HIS A 62 9.30 6.66 -1.68
N LEU A 63 9.27 7.63 -2.61
CA LEU A 63 9.65 7.43 -4.01
C LEU A 63 11.15 7.12 -4.20
N ASP A 64 11.99 7.62 -3.29
CA ASP A 64 13.43 7.37 -3.28
C ASP A 64 13.84 6.14 -2.44
N GLY A 65 12.88 5.48 -1.78
CA GLY A 65 13.12 4.37 -0.86
C GLY A 65 13.80 4.76 0.45
N ASP A 66 14.00 6.05 0.72
CA ASP A 66 14.53 6.55 1.99
C ASP A 66 13.39 7.00 2.91
N HIS A 67 13.03 6.14 3.86
CA HIS A 67 11.97 6.39 4.84
C HIS A 67 12.30 7.52 5.84
N THR A 68 13.49 8.11 5.77
CA THR A 68 13.86 9.32 6.53
C THR A 68 13.60 10.60 5.74
N ASN A 69 13.38 10.52 4.42
CA ASN A 69 13.05 11.65 3.58
C ASN A 69 11.54 11.95 3.60
N LEU A 70 11.12 12.67 4.64
CA LEU A 70 9.73 13.05 4.89
C LEU A 70 9.24 14.24 4.03
N SER A 71 9.93 14.58 2.94
CA SER A 71 9.44 15.60 2.02
C SER A 71 8.10 15.17 1.42
N ALA A 72 7.08 16.01 1.54
CA ALA A 72 5.74 15.73 1.02
C ALA A 72 5.72 15.54 -0.51
N ASP A 73 6.75 15.98 -1.23
CA ASP A 73 6.92 15.73 -2.66
C ASP A 73 7.47 14.31 -2.94
N ASN A 74 8.28 13.78 -2.02
CA ASN A 74 8.88 12.44 -2.07
C ASN A 74 7.92 11.32 -1.65
N VAL A 75 6.79 11.64 -1.01
CA VAL A 75 5.85 10.63 -0.51
C VAL A 75 4.51 10.64 -1.24
N VAL A 76 4.02 9.47 -1.60
CA VAL A 76 2.75 9.30 -2.30
C VAL A 76 1.78 8.45 -1.48
N PRO A 77 0.45 8.72 -1.53
CA PRO A 77 -0.53 7.88 -0.89
C PRO A 77 -0.80 6.64 -1.76
N ILE A 78 -0.83 5.48 -1.14
CA ILE A 78 -0.91 4.19 -1.82
C ILE A 78 -1.83 3.23 -1.04
N CYS A 79 -2.51 2.31 -1.71
CA CYS A 79 -3.23 1.24 -1.02
C CYS A 79 -2.26 0.13 -0.60
N THR A 80 -2.58 -0.58 0.49
CA THR A 80 -1.77 -1.68 1.02
C THR A 80 -1.40 -2.72 -0.04
N LEU A 81 -2.35 -3.11 -0.91
CA LEU A 81 -2.10 -4.08 -1.99
C LEU A 81 -1.07 -3.58 -3.02
N CYS A 82 -1.00 -2.28 -3.31
CA CYS A 82 0.02 -1.72 -4.19
C CYS A 82 1.34 -1.46 -3.47
N HIS A 83 1.31 -1.22 -2.16
CA HIS A 83 2.51 -0.94 -1.37
C HIS A 83 3.33 -2.21 -1.10
N TRP A 84 2.67 -3.31 -0.77
CA TRP A 84 3.31 -4.58 -0.43
C TRP A 84 4.28 -5.15 -1.47
N PRO A 85 3.95 -5.16 -2.79
CA PRO A 85 4.90 -5.56 -3.82
C PRO A 85 6.24 -4.82 -3.75
N MET A 86 6.23 -3.55 -3.35
CA MET A 86 7.44 -2.72 -3.26
C MET A 86 8.22 -2.91 -1.95
N HIS A 87 7.69 -3.68 -1.00
CA HIS A 87 8.30 -3.96 0.30
C HIS A 87 8.02 -5.41 0.73
N LEU A 88 8.44 -6.40 -0.07
CA LEU A 88 8.23 -7.82 0.27
C LEU A 88 8.90 -8.22 1.60
N ASP A 89 10.02 -7.58 1.94
CA ASP A 89 10.68 -7.75 3.24
C ASP A 89 9.82 -7.27 4.42
N LEU A 90 8.95 -6.27 4.20
CA LEU A 90 7.98 -5.80 5.19
C LEU A 90 6.83 -6.79 5.34
N VAL A 91 6.30 -7.30 4.22
CA VAL A 91 5.20 -8.27 4.22
C VAL A 91 5.54 -9.50 5.06
N LEU A 92 6.74 -10.06 4.89
CA LEU A 92 7.20 -11.21 5.66
C LEU A 92 7.29 -10.95 7.18
N ARG A 93 7.56 -9.70 7.57
CA ARG A 93 7.65 -9.30 8.98
C ARG A 93 6.27 -8.97 9.57
N GLU A 94 5.36 -8.41 8.77
CA GLU A 94 3.99 -8.05 9.17
C GLU A 94 3.07 -9.29 9.24
N LEU A 95 3.23 -10.24 8.32
CA LEU A 95 2.38 -11.42 8.16
C LEU A 95 3.22 -12.71 8.16
N PRO A 96 3.92 -13.03 9.26
CA PRO A 96 4.87 -14.15 9.28
C PRO A 96 4.21 -15.53 9.08
N SER A 97 2.91 -15.66 9.40
CA SER A 97 2.17 -16.92 9.24
C SER A 97 1.45 -17.05 7.90
N ASP A 98 1.21 -15.94 7.19
CA ASP A 98 0.48 -15.92 5.93
C ASP A 98 0.87 -14.71 5.07
N PRO A 99 2.11 -14.67 4.54
CA PRO A 99 2.62 -13.53 3.77
C PRO A 99 2.10 -13.47 2.33
N GLY A 100 1.22 -14.39 1.93
CA GLY A 100 0.81 -14.58 0.54
C GLY A 100 1.81 -15.36 -0.30
N LEU A 101 1.55 -15.43 -1.61
CA LEU A 101 2.32 -16.22 -2.57
C LEU A 101 2.83 -15.35 -3.73
N ILE A 102 4.07 -15.59 -4.16
CA ILE A 102 4.58 -15.08 -5.44
C ILE A 102 4.16 -16.07 -6.52
N VAL A 103 3.50 -15.58 -7.57
CA VAL A 103 2.97 -16.40 -8.67
C VAL A 103 3.53 -15.94 -10.01
N TYR A 104 3.61 -16.86 -10.96
CA TYR A 104 3.87 -16.53 -12.36
C TYR A 104 2.53 -16.36 -13.08
N LEU A 105 2.22 -15.13 -13.48
CA LEU A 105 0.99 -14.80 -14.19
C LEU A 105 1.24 -13.65 -15.18
N PRO A 106 1.84 -13.93 -16.36
CA PRO A 106 2.24 -12.90 -17.31
C PRO A 106 1.06 -12.20 -17.99
N GLU A 107 -0.12 -12.80 -17.99
CA GLU A 107 -1.34 -12.26 -18.62
C GLU A 107 -1.99 -11.14 -17.79
N VAL A 108 -1.63 -11.00 -16.51
CA VAL A 108 -2.25 -10.07 -15.58
C VAL A 108 -1.17 -9.22 -14.92
N SER A 109 -1.26 -7.90 -15.07
CA SER A 109 -0.34 -6.99 -14.38
C SER A 109 -0.54 -7.02 -12.86
N GLN A 110 0.48 -6.57 -12.11
CA GLN A 110 0.37 -6.45 -10.65
C GLN A 110 -0.81 -5.55 -10.24
N VAL A 111 -1.12 -4.51 -11.02
CA VAL A 111 -2.26 -3.60 -10.74
C VAL A 111 -3.59 -4.32 -10.92
N GLU A 112 -3.76 -5.07 -12.01
CA GLU A 112 -4.97 -5.84 -12.27
C GLU A 112 -5.16 -6.94 -11.21
N MET A 113 -4.09 -7.65 -10.86
CA MET A 113 -4.11 -8.63 -9.77
C MET A 113 -4.57 -8.01 -8.46
N ASN A 114 -4.02 -6.85 -8.08
CA ASN A 114 -4.40 -6.15 -6.87
C ASN A 114 -5.87 -5.72 -6.87
N GLN A 115 -6.40 -5.30 -8.03
CA GLN A 115 -7.82 -4.94 -8.17
C GLN A 115 -8.73 -6.18 -8.05
N LEU A 116 -8.33 -7.30 -8.66
CA LEU A 116 -9.05 -8.57 -8.52
C LEU A 116 -9.07 -9.05 -7.07
N LEU A 117 -7.93 -9.02 -6.37
CA LEU A 117 -7.85 -9.36 -4.93
C LEU A 117 -8.74 -8.47 -4.07
N CYS A 118 -8.80 -7.17 -4.36
CA CYS A 118 -9.69 -6.26 -3.65
C CYS A 118 -11.17 -6.63 -3.86
N ALA A 119 -11.55 -6.89 -5.12
CA ALA A 119 -12.93 -7.25 -5.46
C ALA A 119 -13.35 -8.58 -4.82
N THR A 120 -12.50 -9.61 -4.87
CA THR A 120 -12.78 -10.92 -4.27
C THR A 120 -12.85 -10.84 -2.75
N ALA A 121 -11.96 -10.09 -2.11
CA ALA A 121 -12.00 -9.89 -0.66
C ALA A 121 -13.31 -9.21 -0.21
N VAL A 122 -13.73 -8.14 -0.91
CA VAL A 122 -15.00 -7.45 -0.61
C VAL A 122 -16.19 -8.39 -0.79
N HIS A 123 -16.21 -9.19 -1.85
CA HIS A 123 -17.26 -10.18 -2.07
C HIS A 123 -17.32 -11.22 -0.94
N GLN A 124 -16.17 -11.78 -0.53
CA GLN A 124 -16.11 -12.74 0.58
C GLN A 124 -16.61 -12.12 1.89
N MET A 125 -16.24 -10.88 2.18
CA MET A 125 -16.72 -10.17 3.36
C MET A 125 -18.24 -9.97 3.36
N GLN A 126 -18.84 -9.77 2.19
CA GLN A 126 -20.30 -9.65 2.06
C GLN A 126 -20.99 -11.01 2.22
N ALA A 127 -20.44 -12.07 1.64
CA ALA A 127 -20.95 -13.43 1.79
C ALA A 127 -20.94 -13.87 3.26
N ASN A 128 -19.81 -13.70 3.96
CA ASN A 128 -19.70 -14.07 5.38
C ASN A 128 -20.72 -13.33 6.26
N LYS A 129 -21.01 -12.06 5.97
CA LYS A 129 -22.03 -11.30 6.71
C LYS A 129 -23.45 -11.80 6.49
N ALA A 130 -23.74 -12.35 5.32
CA ALA A 130 -25.05 -12.91 5.02
C ALA A 130 -25.27 -14.27 5.73
N ASP A 131 -24.20 -15.03 5.96
CA ASP A 131 -24.26 -16.30 6.69
C ASP A 131 -24.41 -16.11 8.22
N GLU A 132 -24.09 -14.91 8.73
CA GLU A 132 -24.26 -14.52 10.14
C GLU A 132 -25.68 -14.00 10.48
N THR A 133 -26.55 -13.81 9.48
CA THR A 133 -27.93 -13.30 9.63
C THR A 133 -28.99 -14.36 9.39
#